data_AF-A0A6I6HLL6-F1
#
_entry.id   AF-A0A6I6HLL6-F1
#
_cell.length_a   1.000
_cell.length_b   1.000
_cell.length_c   1.000
_cell.angle_alpha   90.00
_cell.angle_beta   90.00
_cell.angle_gamma   90.00
#
_symmetry.space_group_name_H-M   'P 1'
#
loop_
_entity.id
_entity.type
_entity.pdbx_description
1 polymer ?
#
loop_
_entity_poly.entity_id
_entity_poly.type
_entity_poly.pdbx_seq_one_letter_code
_entity_poly.pdbx_strand_id
1 'polypeptide(L)'
;MPQSAIDPFEHALRRMFANAISKCRRDLDLSQEALAELTDMSTSYISLLERGQRNLTILAASRIANAYGMKLSDFVALAETYNEGE
;
A
#
# COMPACT_ATOMS: atom_id res chain seq x y z
N MET A 1 10.41 -24.41 12.47
CA MET A 1 9.78 -23.38 13.31
C MET A 1 8.42 -23.08 12.73
N PRO A 2 7.30 -23.19 13.46
CA PRO A 2 6.02 -22.75 12.92
C PRO A 2 6.06 -21.23 12.79
N GLN A 3 5.78 -20.72 11.59
CA GLN A 3 5.56 -19.30 11.34
C GLN A 3 4.52 -18.80 12.34
N SER A 4 4.89 -17.82 13.18
CA SER A 4 3.94 -17.21 14.11
C SER A 4 2.76 -16.68 13.31
N ALA A 5 1.55 -17.03 13.72
CA ALA A 5 0.34 -16.44 13.14
C ALA A 5 0.50 -14.91 13.16
N ILE A 6 0.30 -14.27 12.00
CA ILE A 6 0.33 -12.81 11.91
C ILE A 6 -0.79 -12.31 12.83
N ASP A 7 -0.46 -11.34 13.68
CA ASP A 7 -1.42 -10.70 14.56
C ASP A 7 -2.61 -10.16 13.74
N PRO A 8 -3.88 -10.43 14.13
CA PRO A 8 -5.04 -10.02 13.34
C PRO A 8 -5.08 -8.51 13.06
N PHE A 9 -4.64 -7.69 14.02
CA PHE A 9 -4.55 -6.25 13.85
C PHE A 9 -3.47 -5.86 12.84
N GLU A 10 -2.28 -6.48 12.91
CA GLU A 10 -1.23 -6.28 11.90
C GLU A 10 -1.71 -6.68 10.50
N HIS A 11 -2.45 -7.79 10.38
CA HIS A 11 -3.01 -8.23 9.11
C HIS A 11 -4.04 -7.22 8.56
N ALA A 12 -4.98 -6.76 9.39
CA ALA A 12 -5.96 -5.75 9.01
C ALA A 12 -5.29 -4.45 8.55
N LEU A 13 -4.30 -3.95 9.31
CA LEU A 13 -3.56 -2.75 8.96
C LEU A 13 -2.87 -2.88 7.60
N ARG A 14 -2.20 -4.02 7.33
CA ARG A 14 -1.58 -4.27 6.02
C ARG A 14 -2.61 -4.28 4.89
N ARG A 15 -3.81 -4.84 5.12
CA ARG A 15 -4.89 -4.88 4.13
C ARG A 15 -5.45 -3.51 3.81
N MET A 16 -5.60 -2.63 4.81
CA MET A 16 -6.05 -1.25 4.63
C MET A 16 -5.12 -0.48 3.69
N PHE A 17 -3.81 -0.54 3.96
CA PHE A 17 -2.81 0.09 3.10
C PHE A 17 -2.74 -0.56 1.72
N ALA A 18 -2.82 -1.88 1.62
CA ALA A 18 -2.85 -2.60 0.33
C ALA A 18 -4.01 -2.13 -0.57
N ASN A 19 -5.20 -1.98 0.02
CA ASN A 19 -6.39 -1.49 -0.67
C ASN A 19 -6.22 -0.04 -1.13
N ALA A 20 -5.70 0.84 -0.27
CA ALA A 20 -5.43 2.23 -0.63
C ALA A 20 -4.44 2.35 -1.79
N ILE A 21 -3.34 1.60 -1.76
CA ILE A 21 -2.35 1.57 -2.86
C ILE A 21 -3.04 1.15 -4.16
N SER A 22 -3.75 0.02 -4.16
CA SER A 22 -4.34 -0.52 -5.39
C SER A 22 -5.45 0.37 -5.93
N LYS A 23 -6.26 0.99 -5.05
CA LYS A 23 -7.36 1.86 -5.45
C LYS A 23 -6.85 3.16 -6.07
N CYS A 24 -5.95 3.88 -5.39
CA CYS A 24 -5.34 5.09 -5.94
C CYS A 24 -4.61 4.82 -7.26
N ARG A 25 -3.87 3.72 -7.37
CA ARG A 25 -3.18 3.36 -8.60
C ARG A 25 -4.16 3.22 -9.77
N ARG A 26 -5.27 2.50 -9.56
CA ARG A 26 -6.30 2.28 -10.59
C ARG A 26 -7.07 3.55 -10.92
N ASP A 27 -7.34 4.40 -9.93
CA ASP A 27 -8.04 5.67 -10.16
C ASP A 27 -7.21 6.67 -10.97
N LEU A 28 -5.88 6.52 -10.95
CA LEU A 28 -4.93 7.26 -11.77
C LEU A 28 -4.55 6.54 -13.09
N ASP A 29 -5.21 5.42 -13.40
CA ASP A 29 -4.94 4.58 -14.58
C ASP A 29 -3.46 4.13 -14.72
N LEU A 30 -2.79 3.94 -13.58
CA LEU A 30 -1.39 3.51 -13.54
C LEU A 30 -1.30 1.97 -13.56
N SER A 31 -0.37 1.41 -14.32
CA SER A 31 0.03 0.00 -14.15
C SER A 31 0.90 -0.18 -12.90
N GLN A 32 1.11 -1.43 -12.47
CA GLN A 32 2.04 -1.69 -11.35
C GLN A 32 3.48 -1.29 -11.73
N GLU A 33 3.85 -1.48 -13.00
CA GLU A 33 5.13 -1.07 -13.56
C GLU A 33 5.28 0.46 -13.57
N ALA A 34 4.22 1.19 -13.96
CA ALA A 34 4.24 2.65 -13.95
C ALA A 34 4.40 3.21 -12.53
N LEU A 35 3.68 2.66 -11.55
CA LEU A 35 3.84 3.06 -10.15
C LEU A 35 5.24 2.72 -9.62
N ALA A 36 5.77 1.54 -9.99
CA ALA A 36 7.12 1.12 -9.62
C ALA A 36 8.17 2.11 -10.13
N GLU A 37 8.06 2.55 -11.38
CA GLU A 37 8.93 3.57 -11.98
C GLU A 37 8.82 4.92 -11.24
N LEU A 38 7.60 5.41 -11.02
CA LEU A 38 7.36 6.69 -10.33
C LEU A 38 7.91 6.73 -8.89
N THR A 39 8.03 5.57 -8.26
CA THR A 39 8.45 5.45 -6.86
C THR A 39 9.89 4.96 -6.69
N ASP A 40 10.60 4.68 -7.78
CA ASP A 40 11.91 4.03 -7.76
C ASP A 40 11.88 2.74 -6.91
N MET A 41 10.89 1.88 -7.20
CA MET A 41 10.67 0.59 -6.55
C MET A 41 10.53 -0.51 -7.60
N SER A 42 10.63 -1.78 -7.19
CA SER A 42 10.38 -2.89 -8.13
C SER A 42 8.88 -3.16 -8.28
N THR A 43 8.46 -3.52 -9.49
CA THR A 43 7.08 -3.97 -9.76
C THR A 43 6.67 -5.12 -8.82
N SER A 44 7.59 -6.05 -8.55
CA SER A 44 7.36 -7.15 -7.60
C SER A 44 7.05 -6.64 -6.18
N TYR A 45 7.77 -5.63 -5.71
CA TYR A 45 7.50 -5.02 -4.40
C TYR A 45 6.14 -4.32 -4.36
N ILE A 46 5.79 -3.52 -5.39
CA ILE A 46 4.45 -2.93 -5.52
C ILE A 46 3.37 -4.02 -5.47
N SER A 47 3.55 -5.09 -6.24
CA SER A 47 2.64 -6.22 -6.30
C SER A 47 2.46 -6.90 -4.93
N LEU A 48 3.55 -7.06 -4.17
CA LEU A 48 3.50 -7.61 -2.80
C LEU A 48 2.80 -6.67 -1.81
N LEU A 49 2.98 -5.36 -1.95
CA LEU A 49 2.29 -4.35 -1.13
C LEU A 49 0.78 -4.36 -1.39
N GLU A 50 0.35 -4.37 -2.66
CA GLU A 50 -1.08 -4.42 -3.02
C GLU A 50 -1.79 -5.71 -2.58
N ARG A 51 -1.04 -6.78 -2.28
CA ARG A 51 -1.58 -8.02 -1.69
C ARG A 51 -1.47 -8.09 -0.17
N GLY A 52 -0.91 -7.06 0.49
CA GLY A 52 -0.64 -7.08 1.94
C GLY A 52 0.42 -8.10 2.37
N GLN A 53 1.22 -8.64 1.44
CA GLN A 53 2.23 -9.67 1.68
C GLN A 53 3.57 -9.10 2.17
N ARG A 54 3.73 -7.78 2.15
CA ARG A 54 4.87 -7.06 2.69
C ARG A 54 4.40 -5.92 3.57
N ASN A 55 5.15 -5.66 4.64
CA ASN A 55 4.94 -4.48 5.45
C ASN A 55 5.38 -3.23 4.66
N LEU A 56 4.52 -2.22 4.65
CA LEU A 56 4.80 -0.94 4.01
C LEU A 56 5.70 -0.11 4.93
N THR A 57 6.89 0.23 4.46
CA THR A 57 7.76 1.15 5.22
C THR A 57 7.26 2.58 5.07
N ILE A 58 7.54 3.43 6.05
CA ILE A 58 7.17 4.86 5.99
C ILE A 58 7.79 5.58 4.78
N LEU A 59 9.00 5.17 4.37
CA LEU A 59 9.66 5.73 3.19
C LEU A 59 8.95 5.32 1.89
N ALA A 60 8.56 4.05 1.77
CA ALA A 60 7.77 3.58 0.64
C ALA A 60 6.39 4.25 0.60
N ALA A 61 5.72 4.40 1.75
CA ALA A 61 4.46 5.11 1.85
C ALA A 61 4.59 6.58 1.40
N SER A 62 5.66 7.27 1.82
CA SER A 62 5.94 8.65 1.40
C SER A 62 6.17 8.76 -0.12
N ARG A 63 6.93 7.82 -0.71
CA ARG A 63 7.15 7.76 -2.17
C ARG A 63 5.85 7.53 -2.93
N ILE A 64 5.01 6.60 -2.48
CA ILE A 64 3.70 6.30 -3.08
C ILE A 64 2.79 7.53 -2.98
N ALA A 65 2.69 8.16 -1.80
CA ALA A 65 1.88 9.35 -1.60
C ALA A 65 2.30 10.49 -2.56
N ASN A 66 3.62 10.73 -2.68
CA ASN A 66 4.16 11.70 -3.63
C ASN A 66 3.86 11.33 -5.09
N ALA A 67 3.95 10.05 -5.47
CA ALA A 67 3.60 9.58 -6.81
C ALA A 67 2.11 9.81 -7.14
N TYR A 68 1.24 9.82 -6.13
CA TYR A 68 -0.18 10.17 -6.26
C TYR A 68 -0.47 11.66 -6.08
N GLY A 69 0.55 12.51 -5.86
CA GLY A 69 0.39 13.94 -5.68
C GLY A 69 -0.25 14.35 -4.35
N MET A 70 -0.14 13.54 -3.30
CA MET A 70 -0.72 13.81 -1.98
C MET A 70 0.30 13.72 -0.84
N LYS A 71 -0.02 14.29 0.32
CA LYS A 71 0.87 14.18 1.50
C LYS A 71 0.78 12.78 2.09
N LEU A 72 1.83 12.36 2.79
CA LEU A 72 1.83 11.10 3.54
C LEU A 72 0.68 11.03 4.55
N SER A 73 0.36 12.13 5.23
CA SER A 73 -0.79 12.20 6.16
C SER A 73 -2.12 11.90 5.48
N ASP A 74 -2.30 12.40 4.26
CA ASP A 74 -3.53 12.24 3.50
C ASP A 74 -3.65 10.78 3.02
N PHE A 75 -2.53 10.18 2.62
CA PHE A 75 -2.46 8.77 2.26
C PHE A 75 -2.78 7.84 3.45
N VAL A 76 -2.26 8.15 4.65
CA VAL A 76 -2.58 7.39 5.87
C VAL A 76 -4.06 7.54 6.23
N ALA A 77 -4.59 8.76 6.23
CA ALA A 77 -6.01 9.01 6.50
C ALA A 77 -6.91 8.30 5.49
N LEU A 78 -6.53 8.28 4.21
CA LEU A 78 -7.23 7.52 3.16
C LEU A 78 -7.18 6.02 3.44
N ALA A 79 -6.02 5.46 3.81
CA ALA A 79 -5.89 4.06 4.18
C ALA A 79 -6.83 3.68 5.34
N GLU A 80 -6.99 4.56 6.32
CA GLU A 80 -7.89 4.38 7.45
C GLU A 80 -9.38 4.34 7.07
N THR A 81 -9.75 4.87 5.90
CA THR A 81 -11.14 4.73 5.37
C THR A 81 -11.46 3.32 4.88
N TYR A 82 -10.44 2.49 4.63
CA TYR A 82 -10.59 1.07 4.30
C TYR A 82 -10.59 0.17 5.55
N ASN A 83 -10.83 0.75 6.74
CA ASN A 83 -11.18 0.00 7.96
C ASN A 83 -12.49 -0.76 7.71
N GLU A 84 -12.36 -1.96 7.16
CA GLU A 84 -13.35 -3.02 6.99
C GLU A 84 -14.82 -2.59 7.03
N GLY A 85 -15.36 -2.33 5.84
CA GLY A 85 -16.77 -2.51 5.52
C GLY A 85 -16.89 -3.54 4.40
N GLU A 86 -17.25 -4.77 4.79
CA GLU A 86 -17.48 -6.03 4.03
C GLU A 86 -16.26 -6.93 3.69
#